data_AF-A0A432FXM9-F1
#
_entry.id   AF-A0A432FXM9-F1
#
_cell.length_a   1.000
_cell.length_b   1.000
_cell.length_c   1.000
_cell.angle_alpha   90.00
_cell.angle_beta   90.00
_cell.angle_gamma   90.00
#
_symmetry.space_group_name_H-M   'P 1'
#
loop_
_entity.id
_entity.type
_entity.pdbx_description
1 polymer ?
#
loop_
_entity_poly.entity_id
_entity_poly.type
_entity_poly.pdbx_seq_one_letter_code
_entity_poly.pdbx_strand_id
1 'polypeptide(L)'
;MNSFEPVAPLPPEKLRHAVCLDDPAFETTADLDPLSEPLGQERVAESLALGVTLAAPGFNCYAMGSTGLGRHTLVREALTEAANRRPPASDWCYLANFQLPHRPRALQLPAGRGVILQKQLEQLVEDLLFAMPAAFQGDEYQRRATEIRDELERREDELAEKLADQAEQRGILVMRTDEGYSLMPEKEGKALSPEEYRSLPKPERERIDAAMEEMKEALKETLVYLPQWQLEIQQKLRELDRETARLVVAPLVEKLGQEWQDFPEVTSWLGEIQEEVIRNLALFRRAEDEESLSADDPEFRRYSVNVLVDNAGAEGAPVIYEDNPVYQNLVGRVEYVSRMGALETDFTLIKPGALHRANGGYLLLDAEKLLENPLAWEALKRALRAREVRIESLEYQLGLASTISLEPEPMPIDLKVVLVGDRFLFYELKEFDPEFSLQFKVAADFSEELPRGRENEHYYARMLASLHKRVFDLVKDFGTSESPKSTRSSTTHWCPGRPGHPAFRHNIASSLRLHTG
;
A
#
# COMPACT_ATOMS: atom_id res chain seq x y z
N MET A 1 67.40 44.25 -22.11
CA MET A 1 67.54 42.79 -22.26
C MET A 1 67.95 42.25 -20.90
N ASN A 2 67.00 41.74 -20.10
CA ASN A 2 67.33 41.08 -18.85
C ASN A 2 67.93 39.71 -19.18
N SER A 3 69.21 39.55 -18.88
CA SER A 3 69.91 38.27 -18.91
C SER A 3 69.27 37.34 -17.88
N PHE A 4 68.60 36.29 -18.34
CA PHE A 4 68.22 35.17 -17.48
C PHE A 4 69.52 34.48 -17.02
N GLU A 5 69.80 34.52 -15.72
CA GLU A 5 70.84 33.68 -15.12
C GLU A 5 70.48 32.21 -15.33
N PRO A 6 71.42 31.36 -15.75
CA PRO A 6 71.16 29.94 -15.94
C PRO A 6 70.87 29.29 -14.59
N VAL A 7 69.64 28.78 -14.43
CA VAL A 7 69.23 28.01 -13.25
C VAL A 7 70.08 26.74 -13.16
N ALA A 8 70.70 26.50 -12.00
CA ALA A 8 71.48 25.29 -11.77
C ALA A 8 70.62 24.03 -11.98
N PRO A 9 71.10 23.02 -12.73
CA PRO A 9 70.33 21.81 -13.01
C PRO A 9 70.04 21.05 -11.71
N LEU A 10 68.81 20.55 -11.57
CA LEU A 10 68.41 19.74 -10.42
C LEU A 10 69.06 18.36 -10.50
N PRO A 11 69.69 17.88 -9.40
CA PRO A 11 70.26 16.54 -9.35
C PRO A 11 69.13 15.48 -9.40
N PRO A 12 69.33 14.30 -10.03
CA PRO A 12 68.29 13.28 -10.22
C PRO A 12 67.58 12.85 -8.94
N GLU A 13 68.26 12.89 -7.81
CA GLU A 13 67.71 12.54 -6.50
C GLU A 13 66.65 13.53 -6.02
N LYS A 14 66.70 14.79 -6.49
CA LYS A 14 65.68 15.81 -6.21
C LYS A 14 64.53 15.79 -7.21
N LEU A 15 64.65 15.04 -8.31
CA LEU A 15 63.60 14.89 -9.32
C LEU A 15 62.57 13.82 -8.95
N ARG A 16 62.87 12.96 -7.97
CA ARG A 16 61.96 11.91 -7.48
C ARG A 16 61.79 11.99 -5.98
N HIS A 17 60.55 11.82 -5.53
CA HIS A 17 60.25 11.56 -4.13
C HIS A 17 60.01 10.05 -3.98
N ALA A 18 61.07 9.28 -3.72
CA ALA A 18 60.97 7.82 -3.58
C ALA A 18 60.18 7.44 -2.31
N VAL A 19 59.39 6.36 -2.38
CA VAL A 19 58.79 5.77 -1.17
C VAL A 19 59.91 5.02 -0.44
N CYS A 20 60.19 5.42 0.80
CA CYS A 20 61.20 4.75 1.63
C CYS A 20 60.53 3.54 2.30
N LEU A 21 60.67 2.37 1.65
CA LEU A 21 60.26 1.07 2.17
C LEU A 21 61.41 0.39 2.92
N ASP A 22 62.32 1.16 3.52
CA ASP A 22 63.54 0.61 4.13
C ASP A 22 63.26 -0.10 5.48
N ASP A 23 62.04 0.00 6.00
CA ASP A 23 61.53 -0.73 7.18
C ASP A 23 60.00 -0.88 7.12
N PRO A 24 59.44 -1.63 6.15
CA PRO A 24 58.01 -1.90 6.16
C PRO A 24 57.76 -2.94 7.26
N ALA A 25 56.83 -2.67 8.17
CA ALA A 25 56.40 -3.63 9.19
C ALA A 25 55.74 -4.90 8.63
N PHE A 26 55.89 -5.18 7.32
CA PHE A 26 55.26 -6.25 6.56
C PHE A 26 56.14 -6.63 5.35
N GLU A 27 56.17 -7.90 4.96
CA GLU A 27 56.87 -8.36 3.75
C GLU A 27 55.98 -8.24 2.51
N THR A 28 54.68 -8.50 2.67
CA THR A 28 53.67 -8.44 1.62
C THR A 28 52.37 -7.81 2.12
N THR A 29 51.51 -7.34 1.21
CA THR A 29 50.19 -6.83 1.59
C THR A 29 49.27 -7.91 2.20
N ALA A 30 49.65 -9.19 2.17
CA ALA A 30 48.92 -10.25 2.86
C ALA A 30 49.16 -10.24 4.39
N ASP A 31 50.27 -9.64 4.84
CA ASP A 31 50.64 -9.57 6.25
C ASP A 31 50.01 -8.36 6.97
N LEU A 32 49.30 -7.52 6.20
CA LEU A 32 48.66 -6.32 6.70
C LEU A 32 47.20 -6.58 7.07
N ASP A 33 46.82 -6.13 8.27
CA ASP A 33 45.41 -6.08 8.64
C ASP A 33 44.65 -5.11 7.73
N PRO A 34 43.53 -5.54 7.12
CA PRO A 34 42.67 -4.66 6.34
C PRO A 34 42.24 -3.42 7.13
N LEU A 35 41.91 -2.34 6.41
CA LEU A 35 41.33 -1.14 7.00
C LEU A 35 39.86 -1.38 7.34
N SER A 36 39.48 -0.95 8.53
CA SER A 36 38.10 -0.84 8.98
C SER A 36 37.45 0.49 8.59
N GLU A 37 38.26 1.53 8.35
CA GLU A 37 37.80 2.90 8.06
C GLU A 37 38.39 3.42 6.74
N PRO A 38 37.65 4.29 6.02
CA PRO A 38 38.15 4.91 4.80
C PRO A 38 39.29 5.89 5.07
N LEU A 39 40.42 5.64 4.43
CA LEU A 39 41.61 6.49 4.53
C LEU A 39 41.37 7.90 3.98
N GLY A 40 41.62 8.93 4.78
CA GLY A 40 41.57 10.34 4.34
C GLY A 40 40.18 10.94 4.23
N GLN A 41 39.18 10.24 4.75
CA GLN A 41 37.78 10.64 4.69
C GLN A 41 37.24 10.95 6.09
N GLU A 42 38.09 11.30 7.05
CA GLU A 42 37.70 11.55 8.43
C GLU A 42 36.66 12.68 8.50
N ARG A 43 36.90 13.77 7.77
CA ARG A 43 35.97 14.91 7.68
C ARG A 43 34.63 14.54 7.05
N VAL A 44 34.63 13.64 6.08
CA VAL A 44 33.39 13.12 5.45
C VAL A 44 32.61 12.30 6.46
N ALA A 45 33.28 11.38 7.16
CA ALA A 45 32.67 10.53 8.17
C ALA A 45 32.02 11.38 9.27
N GLU A 46 32.72 12.42 9.76
CA GLU A 46 32.16 13.39 10.72
C GLU A 46 30.94 14.13 10.17
N SER A 47 31.01 14.59 8.92
CA SER A 47 29.91 15.33 8.29
C SER A 47 28.67 14.46 8.08
N LEU A 48 28.86 13.23 7.61
CA LEU A 48 27.80 12.23 7.48
C LEU A 48 27.22 11.87 8.85
N ALA A 49 28.07 11.56 9.83
CA ALA A 49 27.63 11.25 11.19
C ALA A 49 26.76 12.38 11.77
N LEU A 50 27.17 13.64 11.62
CA LEU A 50 26.41 14.81 12.05
C LEU A 50 25.04 14.88 11.36
N GLY A 51 24.99 14.80 10.03
CA GLY A 51 23.74 14.94 9.29
C GLY A 51 22.75 13.79 9.52
N VAL A 52 23.29 12.59 9.74
CA VAL A 52 22.53 11.37 10.00
C VAL A 52 21.96 11.34 11.43
N THR A 53 22.70 11.81 12.43
CA THR A 53 22.23 11.85 13.83
C THR A 53 21.32 13.03 14.14
N LEU A 54 21.50 14.18 13.48
CA LEU A 54 20.75 15.38 13.81
C LEU A 54 19.28 15.28 13.35
N ALA A 55 18.35 15.07 14.28
CA ALA A 55 16.91 15.01 14.03
C ALA A 55 16.28 16.41 13.83
N ALA A 56 16.79 17.19 12.87
CA ALA A 56 16.25 18.49 12.51
C ALA A 56 15.87 18.58 11.02
N PRO A 57 14.81 19.33 10.67
CA PRO A 57 14.36 19.52 9.29
C PRO A 57 15.39 20.23 8.41
N GLY A 58 15.52 19.77 7.18
CA GLY A 58 16.44 20.33 6.18
C GLY A 58 17.92 20.02 6.44
N PHE A 59 18.22 19.13 7.39
CA PHE A 59 19.57 18.56 7.56
C PHE A 59 19.68 17.22 6.82
N ASN A 60 19.27 17.22 5.55
CA ASN A 60 19.64 16.14 4.63
C ASN A 60 21.09 16.35 4.18
N CYS A 61 21.70 15.29 3.67
CA CYS A 61 23.11 15.28 3.32
C CYS A 61 23.32 15.26 1.81
N TYR A 62 24.36 15.94 1.36
CA TYR A 62 24.90 15.77 0.02
C TYR A 62 26.35 15.30 0.13
N ALA A 63 26.62 14.11 -0.39
CA ALA A 63 27.93 13.47 -0.45
C ALA A 63 28.60 13.76 -1.80
N MET A 64 29.52 14.72 -1.82
CA MET A 64 30.20 15.19 -3.03
C MET A 64 31.62 14.65 -3.17
N GLY A 65 32.04 14.35 -4.40
CA GLY A 65 33.39 13.90 -4.70
C GLY A 65 33.51 13.36 -6.13
N SER A 66 34.72 13.03 -6.57
CA SER A 66 34.93 12.40 -7.87
C SER A 66 34.47 10.94 -7.90
N THR A 67 34.34 10.41 -9.11
CA THR A 67 34.06 9.00 -9.35
C THR A 67 35.23 8.12 -8.89
N GLY A 68 34.93 6.94 -8.36
CA GLY A 68 35.96 5.99 -7.90
C GLY A 68 36.39 6.12 -6.44
N LEU A 69 35.92 7.13 -5.69
CA LEU A 69 36.23 7.30 -4.25
C LEU A 69 35.44 6.37 -3.31
N GLY A 70 34.63 5.45 -3.84
CA GLY A 70 33.81 4.55 -3.02
C GLY A 70 32.70 5.24 -2.23
N ARG A 71 32.24 6.42 -2.67
CA ARG A 71 31.24 7.26 -1.98
C ARG A 71 30.00 6.50 -1.54
N HIS A 72 29.39 5.75 -2.45
CA HIS A 72 28.19 4.93 -2.15
C HIS A 72 28.44 3.91 -1.05
N THR A 73 29.61 3.25 -1.07
CA THR A 73 29.97 2.25 -0.07
C THR A 73 30.06 2.90 1.31
N LEU A 74 30.80 4.02 1.41
CA LEU A 74 31.03 4.70 2.68
C LEU A 74 29.77 5.36 3.24
N VAL A 75 28.96 5.99 2.37
CA VAL A 75 27.66 6.51 2.77
C VAL A 75 26.76 5.39 3.26
N ARG A 76 26.68 4.27 2.54
CA ARG A 76 25.84 3.13 2.92
C ARG A 76 26.28 2.50 4.24
N GLU A 77 27.59 2.31 4.45
CA GLU A 77 28.14 1.81 5.71
C GLU A 77 27.75 2.75 6.87
N ALA A 78 27.95 4.06 6.72
CA ALA A 78 27.59 5.04 7.74
C ALA A 78 26.08 5.07 8.05
N LEU A 79 25.23 4.99 7.01
CA LEU A 79 23.78 4.92 7.18
C LEU A 79 23.33 3.64 7.88
N THR A 80 23.96 2.51 7.55
CA THR A 80 23.66 1.19 8.14
C THR A 80 24.05 1.16 9.62
N GLU A 81 25.23 1.69 9.97
CA GLU A 81 25.66 1.81 11.36
C GLU A 81 24.69 2.67 12.19
N ALA A 82 24.26 3.80 11.63
CA ALA A 82 23.30 4.67 12.30
C ALA A 82 21.89 4.08 12.38
N ALA A 83 21.47 3.31 11.37
CA ALA A 83 20.19 2.60 11.35
C ALA A 83 20.10 1.53 12.42
N ASN A 84 21.18 0.76 12.64
CA ASN A 84 21.26 -0.28 13.67
C ASN A 84 21.19 0.28 15.11
N ARG A 85 21.40 1.59 15.29
CA ARG A 85 21.26 2.27 16.59
C ARG A 85 19.85 2.78 16.85
N ARG A 86 18.95 2.67 15.87
CA ARG A 86 17.54 3.11 15.97
C ARG A 86 16.64 1.89 16.11
N PRO A 87 15.47 2.05 16.76
CA PRO A 87 14.46 1.01 16.74
C PRO A 87 13.96 0.76 15.29
N PRO A 88 13.39 -0.43 15.02
CA PRO A 88 12.68 -0.70 13.78
C PRO A 88 11.60 0.35 13.48
N ALA A 89 11.44 0.68 12.20
CA ALA A 89 10.41 1.62 11.77
C ALA A 89 9.00 1.02 11.89
N SER A 90 7.99 1.89 11.98
CA SER A 90 6.58 1.50 11.97
C SER A 90 6.18 0.82 10.67
N ASP A 91 5.21 -0.08 10.75
CA ASP A 91 4.44 -0.51 9.59
C ASP A 91 3.51 0.62 9.15
N TRP A 92 3.29 0.72 7.85
CA TRP A 92 2.34 1.66 7.26
C TRP A 92 1.31 0.89 6.45
N CYS A 93 0.05 1.21 6.67
CA CYS A 93 -1.08 0.54 6.04
C CYS A 93 -2.08 1.56 5.47
N TYR A 94 -2.86 1.13 4.48
CA TYR A 94 -4.08 1.84 4.07
C TYR A 94 -5.32 1.03 4.46
N LEU A 95 -6.27 1.73 5.07
CA LEU A 95 -7.59 1.22 5.42
C LEU A 95 -8.63 1.74 4.43
N ALA A 96 -9.67 0.95 4.17
CA ALA A 96 -10.81 1.44 3.43
C ALA A 96 -11.52 2.59 4.17
N ASN A 97 -11.96 3.57 3.40
CA ASN A 97 -12.82 4.65 3.87
C ASN A 97 -14.23 4.41 3.32
N PHE A 98 -15.13 3.93 4.19
CA PHE A 98 -16.48 3.52 3.77
C PHE A 98 -17.36 4.71 3.34
N GLN A 99 -17.06 5.91 3.83
CA GLN A 99 -17.79 7.14 3.47
C GLN A 99 -17.22 7.77 2.18
N LEU A 100 -15.90 7.71 2.00
CA LEU A 100 -15.20 8.22 0.81
C LEU A 100 -14.29 7.13 0.22
N PRO A 101 -14.83 6.16 -0.56
CA PRO A 101 -14.07 5.01 -1.05
C PRO A 101 -12.83 5.34 -1.88
N HIS A 102 -12.81 6.53 -2.50
CA HIS A 102 -11.67 7.01 -3.29
C HIS A 102 -10.54 7.58 -2.43
N ARG A 103 -10.73 7.75 -1.11
CA ARG A 103 -9.74 8.31 -0.16
C ARG A 103 -9.46 7.34 0.99
N PRO A 104 -8.70 6.25 0.74
CA PRO A 104 -8.30 5.34 1.81
C PRO A 104 -7.47 6.06 2.87
N ARG A 105 -7.61 5.63 4.13
CA ARG A 105 -7.00 6.26 5.31
C ARG A 105 -5.64 5.65 5.62
N ALA A 106 -4.66 6.47 5.94
CA ALA A 106 -3.35 5.99 6.36
C ALA A 106 -3.43 5.51 7.82
N LEU A 107 -2.78 4.39 8.12
CA LEU A 107 -2.66 3.83 9.47
C LEU A 107 -1.20 3.53 9.78
N GLN A 108 -0.72 4.03 10.91
CA GLN A 108 0.62 3.73 11.44
C GLN A 108 0.50 2.65 12.51
N LEU A 109 1.29 1.57 12.39
CA LEU A 109 1.35 0.50 13.37
C LEU A 109 2.79 0.19 13.78
N PRO A 110 3.04 -0.41 14.95
CA PRO A 110 4.36 -0.92 15.29
C PRO A 110 4.83 -1.99 14.29
N ALA A 111 6.14 -2.17 14.19
CA ALA A 111 6.75 -3.13 13.27
C ALA A 111 6.12 -4.53 13.37
N GLY A 112 5.72 -5.08 12.23
CA GLY A 112 5.10 -6.40 12.07
C GLY A 112 3.64 -6.52 12.51
N ARG A 113 3.02 -5.46 13.04
CA ARG A 113 1.60 -5.49 13.43
C ARG A 113 0.67 -5.35 12.22
N GLY A 114 1.09 -4.73 11.12
CA GLY A 114 0.28 -4.56 9.92
C GLY A 114 -0.15 -5.90 9.30
N VAL A 115 0.80 -6.83 9.15
CA VAL A 115 0.53 -8.18 8.62
C VAL A 115 -0.35 -9.00 9.57
N ILE A 116 -0.19 -8.82 10.89
CA ILE A 116 -1.05 -9.48 11.88
C ILE A 116 -2.50 -8.99 11.72
N LEU A 117 -2.71 -7.68 11.65
CA LEU A 117 -4.04 -7.10 11.46
C LEU A 117 -4.69 -7.58 10.15
N GLN A 118 -3.93 -7.57 9.06
CA GLN A 118 -4.38 -8.04 7.75
C GLN A 118 -4.94 -9.46 7.83
N LYS A 119 -4.16 -10.41 8.37
CA LYS A 119 -4.58 -11.81 8.52
C LYS A 119 -5.79 -11.99 9.43
N GLN A 120 -5.87 -11.23 10.51
CA GLN A 120 -7.01 -11.30 11.42
C GLN A 120 -8.31 -10.80 10.78
N LEU A 121 -8.22 -9.84 9.87
CA LEU A 121 -9.38 -9.34 9.13
C LEU A 121 -9.79 -10.26 8.00
N GLU A 122 -8.83 -10.90 7.32
CA GLU A 122 -9.12 -11.99 6.39
C GLU A 122 -9.91 -13.09 7.11
N GLN A 123 -9.46 -13.53 8.29
CA GLN A 123 -10.19 -14.50 9.11
C GLN A 123 -11.55 -13.98 9.56
N LEU A 124 -11.67 -12.71 9.97
CA LEU A 124 -12.95 -12.12 10.34
C LEU A 124 -13.97 -12.19 9.20
N VAL A 125 -13.54 -11.90 7.97
CA VAL A 125 -14.40 -11.98 6.79
C VAL A 125 -14.82 -13.42 6.52
N GLU A 126 -13.88 -14.38 6.60
CA GLU A 126 -14.20 -15.81 6.47
C GLU A 126 -15.21 -16.29 7.52
N ASP A 127 -15.00 -15.91 8.79
CA ASP A 127 -15.90 -16.24 9.89
C ASP A 127 -17.31 -15.66 9.66
N LEU A 128 -17.39 -14.43 9.12
CA LEU A 128 -18.67 -13.79 8.77
C LEU A 128 -19.36 -14.46 7.58
N LEU A 129 -18.61 -14.86 6.55
CA LEU A 129 -19.15 -15.57 5.38
C LEU A 129 -19.79 -16.91 5.79
N PHE A 130 -19.29 -17.55 6.84
CA PHE A 130 -19.87 -18.77 7.39
C PHE A 130 -21.01 -18.49 8.39
N ALA A 131 -20.79 -17.60 9.36
CA ALA A 131 -21.71 -17.40 10.47
C ALA A 131 -23.00 -16.67 10.08
N MET A 132 -22.93 -15.76 9.10
CA MET A 132 -24.09 -14.98 8.67
C MET A 132 -25.20 -15.85 8.05
N PRO A 133 -24.94 -16.65 6.99
CA PRO A 133 -25.88 -17.65 6.48
C PRO A 133 -26.52 -18.51 7.58
N ALA A 134 -25.69 -19.10 8.45
CA ALA A 134 -26.14 -19.99 9.52
C ALA A 134 -27.11 -19.29 10.50
N ALA A 135 -26.88 -18.02 10.84
CA ALA A 135 -27.78 -17.26 11.71
C ALA A 135 -29.14 -16.96 11.06
N PHE A 136 -29.15 -16.67 9.76
CA PHE A 136 -30.40 -16.46 9.00
C PHE A 136 -31.17 -17.78 8.75
N GLN A 137 -30.52 -18.93 8.83
CA GLN A 137 -31.19 -20.24 8.78
C GLN A 137 -31.65 -20.73 10.16
N GLY A 138 -31.21 -20.08 11.25
CA GLY A 138 -31.54 -20.47 12.61
C GLY A 138 -33.05 -20.41 12.91
N ASP A 139 -33.51 -21.38 13.71
CA ASP A 139 -34.93 -21.52 14.08
C ASP A 139 -35.53 -20.24 14.68
N GLU A 140 -34.75 -19.50 15.47
CA GLU A 140 -35.22 -18.26 16.10
C GLU A 140 -35.53 -17.17 15.07
N TYR A 141 -34.64 -16.95 14.11
CA TYR A 141 -34.85 -15.98 13.05
C TYR A 141 -36.02 -16.39 12.16
N GLN A 142 -36.07 -17.67 11.72
CA GLN A 142 -37.14 -18.17 10.86
C GLN A 142 -38.51 -18.03 11.55
N ARG A 143 -38.60 -18.36 12.84
CA ARG A 143 -39.81 -18.19 13.63
C ARG A 143 -40.25 -16.73 13.69
N ARG A 144 -39.35 -15.80 14.06
CA ARG A 144 -39.67 -14.36 14.14
C ARG A 144 -40.04 -13.79 12.77
N ALA A 145 -39.36 -14.21 11.71
CA ALA A 145 -39.64 -13.77 10.35
C ALA A 145 -41.02 -14.24 9.88
N THR A 146 -41.42 -15.48 10.19
CA THR A 146 -42.77 -15.98 9.93
C THR A 146 -43.80 -15.24 10.77
N GLU A 147 -43.58 -15.05 12.08
CA GLU A 147 -44.49 -14.28 12.95
C GLU A 147 -44.75 -12.85 12.40
N ILE A 148 -43.73 -12.19 11.86
CA ILE A 148 -43.86 -10.88 11.22
C ILE A 148 -44.64 -10.97 9.90
N ARG A 149 -44.43 -12.00 9.07
CA ARG A 149 -45.19 -12.16 7.82
C ARG A 149 -46.65 -12.48 8.06
N ASP A 150 -46.92 -13.36 9.03
CA ASP A 150 -48.28 -13.76 9.43
C ASP A 150 -49.06 -12.56 10.00
N GLU A 151 -48.39 -11.55 10.54
CA GLU A 151 -49.03 -10.30 10.95
C GLU A 151 -49.69 -9.57 9.77
N LEU A 152 -49.06 -9.59 8.58
CA LEU A 152 -49.64 -9.01 7.37
C LEU A 152 -50.86 -9.81 6.94
N GLU A 153 -50.73 -11.14 6.85
CA GLU A 153 -51.82 -12.03 6.45
C GLU A 153 -53.03 -11.86 7.38
N ARG A 154 -52.81 -11.84 8.69
CA ARG A 154 -53.88 -11.60 9.68
C ARG A 154 -54.56 -10.24 9.49
N ARG A 155 -53.79 -9.16 9.22
CA ARG A 155 -54.38 -7.84 8.95
C ARG A 155 -55.17 -7.82 7.64
N GLU A 156 -54.69 -8.50 6.60
CA GLU A 156 -55.40 -8.66 5.33
C GLU A 156 -56.70 -9.45 5.52
N ASP A 157 -56.67 -10.54 6.27
CA ASP A 157 -57.83 -11.38 6.55
C ASP A 157 -58.88 -10.65 7.40
N GLU A 158 -58.47 -9.95 8.47
CA GLU A 158 -59.37 -9.10 9.29
C GLU A 158 -60.03 -7.98 8.46
N LEU A 159 -59.31 -7.47 7.45
CA LEU A 159 -59.82 -6.46 6.53
C LEU A 159 -60.84 -7.04 5.55
N ALA A 160 -60.51 -8.22 5.00
CA ALA A 160 -61.37 -8.95 4.08
C ALA A 160 -62.67 -9.40 4.75
N GLU A 161 -62.61 -9.87 6.00
CA GLU A 161 -63.78 -10.26 6.80
C GLU A 161 -64.70 -9.05 7.04
N LYS A 162 -64.15 -7.89 7.44
CA LYS A 162 -64.95 -6.66 7.61
C LYS A 162 -65.62 -6.20 6.32
N LEU A 163 -64.93 -6.29 5.19
CA LEU A 163 -65.48 -5.95 3.89
C LEU A 163 -66.56 -6.94 3.45
N ALA A 164 -66.36 -8.23 3.71
CA ALA A 164 -67.35 -9.27 3.43
C ALA A 164 -68.63 -9.07 4.25
N ASP A 165 -68.52 -8.81 5.55
CA ASP A 165 -69.66 -8.55 6.44
C ASP A 165 -70.49 -7.32 5.98
N GLN A 166 -69.83 -6.25 5.55
CA GLN A 166 -70.49 -5.05 5.03
C GLN A 166 -71.18 -5.29 3.69
N ALA A 167 -70.56 -6.11 2.83
CA ALA A 167 -71.07 -6.44 1.52
C ALA A 167 -72.28 -7.40 1.61
N GLU A 168 -72.23 -8.41 2.50
CA GLU A 168 -73.32 -9.37 2.72
C GLU A 168 -74.59 -8.68 3.20
N GLN A 169 -74.48 -7.72 4.12
CA GLN A 169 -75.61 -6.89 4.58
C GLN A 169 -76.29 -6.10 3.45
N ARG A 170 -75.61 -5.94 2.31
CA ARG A 170 -76.05 -5.20 1.13
C ARG A 170 -76.34 -6.09 -0.08
N GLY A 171 -76.24 -7.42 0.08
CA GLY A 171 -76.47 -8.40 -1.01
C GLY A 171 -75.35 -8.40 -2.06
N ILE A 172 -74.11 -8.22 -1.63
CA ILE A 172 -72.91 -8.20 -2.47
C ILE A 172 -71.91 -9.20 -1.91
N LEU A 173 -71.34 -10.02 -2.79
CA LEU A 173 -70.29 -10.97 -2.47
C LEU A 173 -68.92 -10.37 -2.81
N VAL A 174 -67.98 -10.41 -1.86
CA VAL A 174 -66.57 -10.06 -2.08
C VAL A 174 -65.78 -11.34 -2.35
N MET A 175 -65.05 -11.39 -3.46
CA MET A 175 -64.18 -12.51 -3.82
C MET A 175 -62.74 -12.05 -3.99
N ARG A 176 -61.80 -12.83 -3.45
CA ARG A 176 -60.37 -12.68 -3.77
C ARG A 176 -60.10 -13.33 -5.13
N THR A 177 -59.48 -12.59 -6.04
CA THR A 177 -59.02 -13.05 -7.35
C THR A 177 -57.51 -12.81 -7.46
N ASP A 178 -56.88 -13.37 -8.49
CA ASP A 178 -55.44 -13.15 -8.76
C ASP A 178 -55.13 -11.66 -9.06
N GLU A 179 -56.15 -10.88 -9.47
CA GLU A 179 -56.07 -9.44 -9.72
C GLU A 179 -56.46 -8.58 -8.48
N GLY A 180 -56.76 -9.20 -7.33
CA GLY A 180 -57.08 -8.52 -6.08
C GLY A 180 -58.45 -8.91 -5.52
N TYR A 181 -59.34 -7.92 -5.35
CA TYR A 181 -60.69 -8.14 -4.81
C TYR A 181 -61.74 -7.78 -5.87
N SER A 182 -62.73 -8.65 -6.05
CA SER A 182 -63.85 -8.48 -6.97
C SER A 182 -65.17 -8.44 -6.20
N LEU A 183 -66.05 -7.51 -6.57
CA LEU A 183 -67.39 -7.36 -6.00
C LEU A 183 -68.41 -7.94 -6.99
N MET A 184 -69.30 -8.81 -6.53
CA MET A 184 -70.37 -9.39 -7.35
C MET A 184 -71.73 -9.29 -6.65
N PRO A 185 -72.83 -9.01 -7.38
CA PRO A 185 -74.16 -9.08 -6.80
C PRO A 185 -74.49 -10.48 -6.30
N GLU A 186 -75.13 -10.58 -5.14
CA GLU A 186 -75.47 -11.84 -4.48
C GLU A 186 -76.99 -12.06 -4.42
N LYS A 187 -77.41 -13.32 -4.55
CA LYS A 187 -78.77 -13.77 -4.21
C LYS A 187 -78.71 -15.16 -3.58
N GLU A 188 -79.22 -15.29 -2.36
CA GLU A 188 -79.24 -16.56 -1.59
C GLU A 188 -77.85 -17.21 -1.42
N GLY A 189 -76.80 -16.43 -1.12
CA GLY A 189 -75.44 -16.95 -0.88
C GLY A 189 -74.66 -17.30 -2.16
N LYS A 190 -75.16 -16.93 -3.34
CA LYS A 190 -74.50 -17.20 -4.63
C LYS A 190 -74.37 -15.94 -5.47
N ALA A 191 -73.23 -15.82 -6.17
CA ALA A 191 -72.99 -14.77 -7.14
C ALA A 191 -73.98 -14.87 -8.31
N LEU A 192 -74.68 -13.77 -8.60
CA LEU A 192 -75.59 -13.66 -9.74
C LEU A 192 -74.80 -13.61 -11.05
N SER A 193 -75.20 -14.43 -12.02
CA SER A 193 -74.67 -14.30 -13.37
C SER A 193 -75.18 -13.00 -14.05
N PRO A 194 -74.46 -12.49 -15.06
CA PRO A 194 -74.89 -11.30 -15.80
C PRO A 194 -76.28 -11.43 -16.44
N GLU A 195 -76.74 -12.64 -16.76
CA GLU A 195 -78.07 -12.90 -17.33
C GLU A 195 -79.16 -12.82 -16.25
N GLU A 196 -78.93 -13.40 -15.08
CA GLU A 196 -79.84 -13.36 -13.93
C GLU A 196 -79.99 -11.93 -13.39
N TYR A 197 -78.90 -11.16 -13.31
CA TYR A 197 -78.95 -9.75 -12.94
C TYR A 197 -79.83 -8.91 -13.88
N ARG A 198 -79.71 -9.15 -15.21
CA ARG A 198 -80.51 -8.44 -16.23
C ARG A 198 -82.00 -8.79 -16.19
N SER A 199 -82.34 -9.97 -15.67
CA SER A 199 -83.72 -10.42 -15.53
C SER A 199 -84.46 -9.79 -14.34
N LEU A 200 -83.75 -9.16 -13.40
CA LEU A 200 -84.35 -8.52 -12.23
C LEU A 200 -85.18 -7.28 -12.60
N PRO A 201 -86.24 -6.93 -11.86
CA PRO A 201 -86.97 -5.67 -12.00
C PRO A 201 -86.03 -4.45 -11.94
N LYS A 202 -86.31 -3.42 -12.75
CA LYS A 202 -85.57 -2.13 -12.75
C LYS A 202 -85.30 -1.55 -11.34
N PRO A 203 -86.28 -1.46 -10.43
CA PRO A 203 -86.03 -0.89 -9.10
C PRO A 203 -85.10 -1.76 -8.22
N GLU A 204 -85.03 -3.06 -8.47
CA GLU A 204 -84.11 -3.97 -7.76
C GLU A 204 -82.67 -3.82 -8.28
N ARG A 205 -82.51 -3.64 -9.60
CA ARG A 205 -81.21 -3.33 -10.22
C ARG A 205 -80.63 -2.00 -9.76
N GLU A 206 -81.44 -0.94 -9.73
CA GLU A 206 -80.99 0.39 -9.26
C GLU A 206 -80.52 0.36 -7.80
N ARG A 207 -81.14 -0.48 -6.96
CA ARG A 207 -80.71 -0.68 -5.56
C ARG A 207 -79.37 -1.40 -5.46
N ILE A 208 -79.16 -2.46 -6.26
CA ILE A 208 -77.91 -3.22 -6.28
C ILE A 208 -76.78 -2.35 -6.86
N ASP A 209 -77.02 -1.59 -7.94
CA ASP A 209 -76.04 -0.69 -8.53
C ASP A 209 -75.57 0.38 -7.52
N ALA A 210 -76.50 0.97 -6.75
CA ALA A 210 -76.16 1.93 -5.70
C ALA A 210 -75.33 1.30 -4.57
N ALA A 211 -75.71 0.11 -4.10
CA ALA A 211 -74.96 -0.63 -3.10
C ALA A 211 -73.56 -1.04 -3.58
N MET A 212 -73.44 -1.40 -4.86
CA MET A 212 -72.17 -1.74 -5.51
C MET A 212 -71.24 -0.54 -5.59
N GLU A 213 -71.76 0.65 -5.90
CA GLU A 213 -70.95 1.86 -5.97
C GLU A 213 -70.45 2.28 -4.58
N GLU A 214 -71.31 2.22 -3.56
CA GLU A 214 -70.89 2.46 -2.17
C GLU A 214 -69.83 1.42 -1.71
N MET A 215 -70.00 0.14 -2.08
CA MET A 215 -69.00 -0.87 -1.72
C MET A 215 -67.70 -0.74 -2.51
N LYS A 216 -67.71 -0.26 -3.75
CA LYS A 216 -66.47 0.09 -4.46
C LYS A 216 -65.73 1.22 -3.74
N GLU A 217 -66.45 2.21 -3.24
CA GLU A 217 -65.86 3.34 -2.52
C GLU A 217 -65.28 2.89 -1.17
N ALA A 218 -66.02 2.08 -0.41
CA ALA A 218 -65.53 1.44 0.81
C ALA A 218 -64.31 0.53 0.56
N LEU A 219 -64.34 -0.29 -0.49
CA LEU A 219 -63.20 -1.12 -0.90
C LEU A 219 -61.98 -0.24 -1.22
N LYS A 220 -62.17 0.84 -1.96
CA LYS A 220 -61.09 1.78 -2.32
C LYS A 220 -60.48 2.45 -1.09
N GLU A 221 -61.30 2.94 -0.15
CA GLU A 221 -60.80 3.51 1.11
C GLU A 221 -60.00 2.50 1.92
N THR A 222 -60.42 1.25 1.87
CA THR A 222 -59.84 0.16 2.65
C THR A 222 -58.53 -0.36 2.04
N LEU A 223 -58.42 -0.43 0.71
CA LEU A 223 -57.21 -0.87 0.00
C LEU A 223 -56.04 0.13 0.13
N VAL A 224 -56.29 1.38 0.50
CA VAL A 224 -55.24 2.39 0.76
C VAL A 224 -54.31 1.99 1.91
N TYR A 225 -54.78 1.18 2.85
CA TYR A 225 -53.97 0.71 3.98
C TYR A 225 -52.99 -0.42 3.60
N LEU A 226 -53.27 -1.20 2.55
CA LEU A 226 -52.44 -2.35 2.18
C LEU A 226 -50.98 -1.97 1.86
N PRO A 227 -50.68 -0.97 1.02
CA PRO A 227 -49.29 -0.56 0.76
C PRO A 227 -48.57 -0.07 2.03
N GLN A 228 -49.31 0.55 2.97
CA GLN A 228 -48.74 1.04 4.22
C GLN A 228 -48.33 -0.12 5.13
N TRP A 229 -49.18 -1.15 5.27
CA TRP A 229 -48.86 -2.36 6.03
C TRP A 229 -47.73 -3.14 5.38
N GLN A 230 -47.69 -3.25 4.06
CA GLN A 230 -46.56 -3.87 3.35
C GLN A 230 -45.24 -3.14 3.68
N LEU A 231 -45.23 -1.81 3.67
CA LEU A 231 -44.04 -1.03 4.04
C LEU A 231 -43.65 -1.25 5.51
N GLU A 232 -44.61 -1.26 6.43
CA GLU A 232 -44.38 -1.50 7.86
C GLU A 232 -43.74 -2.89 8.09
N ILE A 233 -44.27 -3.92 7.43
CA ILE A 233 -43.81 -5.31 7.56
C ILE A 233 -42.41 -5.45 6.95
N GLN A 234 -42.14 -4.79 5.82
CA GLN A 234 -40.79 -4.73 5.25
C GLN A 234 -39.79 -4.01 6.17
N GLN A 235 -40.22 -2.95 6.88
CA GLN A 235 -39.38 -2.29 7.89
C GLN A 235 -39.08 -3.21 9.07
N LYS A 236 -40.10 -3.90 9.61
CA LYS A 236 -39.94 -4.89 10.70
C LYS A 236 -38.99 -6.02 10.30
N LEU A 237 -39.10 -6.54 9.08
CA LEU A 237 -38.18 -7.56 8.56
C LEU A 237 -36.74 -7.02 8.45
N ARG A 238 -36.55 -5.79 7.96
CA ARG A 238 -35.21 -5.17 7.90
C ARG A 238 -34.61 -4.92 9.28
N GLU A 239 -35.44 -4.58 10.26
CA GLU A 239 -35.01 -4.44 11.66
C GLU A 239 -34.59 -5.78 12.24
N LEU A 240 -35.38 -6.83 12.01
CA LEU A 240 -35.02 -8.21 12.38
C LEU A 240 -33.70 -8.64 11.72
N ASP A 241 -33.53 -8.38 10.42
CA ASP A 241 -32.28 -8.68 9.69
C ASP A 241 -31.07 -8.00 10.33
N ARG A 242 -31.21 -6.72 10.70
CA ARG A 242 -30.14 -5.96 11.35
C ARG A 242 -29.86 -6.44 12.77
N GLU A 243 -30.89 -6.81 13.53
CA GLU A 243 -30.76 -7.36 14.87
C GLU A 243 -29.99 -8.69 14.84
N THR A 244 -30.43 -9.64 13.99
CA THR A 244 -29.76 -10.93 13.78
C THR A 244 -28.32 -10.73 13.34
N ALA A 245 -28.07 -9.87 12.36
CA ALA A 245 -26.72 -9.59 11.92
C ALA A 245 -25.85 -9.00 13.03
N ARG A 246 -26.37 -8.06 13.81
CA ARG A 246 -25.62 -7.46 14.93
C ARG A 246 -25.26 -8.51 15.99
N LEU A 247 -26.13 -9.48 16.27
CA LEU A 247 -25.85 -10.58 17.20
C LEU A 247 -24.69 -11.48 16.73
N VAL A 248 -24.46 -11.57 15.42
CA VAL A 248 -23.35 -12.34 14.84
C VAL A 248 -22.07 -11.50 14.75
N VAL A 249 -22.18 -10.27 14.22
CA VAL A 249 -21.03 -9.42 13.92
C VAL A 249 -20.41 -8.85 15.19
N ALA A 250 -21.22 -8.39 16.16
CA ALA A 250 -20.70 -7.70 17.34
C ALA A 250 -19.73 -8.56 18.16
N PRO A 251 -20.02 -9.84 18.50
CA PRO A 251 -19.07 -10.67 19.25
C PRO A 251 -17.74 -10.91 18.51
N LEU A 252 -17.77 -11.07 17.19
CA LEU A 252 -16.57 -11.29 16.37
C LEU A 252 -15.70 -10.02 16.31
N VAL A 253 -16.34 -8.87 16.09
CA VAL A 253 -15.65 -7.57 16.05
C VAL A 253 -15.16 -7.15 17.44
N GLU A 254 -15.92 -7.38 18.50
CA GLU A 254 -15.52 -7.09 19.88
C GLU A 254 -14.31 -7.93 20.30
N LYS A 255 -14.29 -9.22 19.94
CA LYS A 255 -13.14 -10.09 20.19
C LYS A 255 -11.86 -9.51 19.55
N LEU A 256 -11.94 -9.11 18.28
CA LEU A 256 -10.80 -8.48 17.60
C LEU A 256 -10.47 -7.12 18.21
N GLY A 257 -11.48 -6.31 18.55
CA GLY A 257 -11.32 -5.02 19.21
C GLY A 257 -10.61 -5.12 20.56
N GLN A 258 -10.80 -6.21 21.31
CA GLN A 258 -10.08 -6.48 22.56
C GLN A 258 -8.56 -6.66 22.36
N GLU A 259 -8.14 -7.27 21.25
CA GLU A 259 -6.72 -7.48 20.93
C GLU A 259 -6.03 -6.20 20.43
N TRP A 260 -6.80 -5.21 19.99
CA TRP A 260 -6.33 -3.94 19.43
C TRP A 260 -6.69 -2.71 20.28
N GLN A 261 -7.03 -2.90 21.57
CA GLN A 261 -7.46 -1.81 22.47
C GLN A 261 -6.44 -0.67 22.58
N ASP A 262 -5.15 -0.97 22.46
CA ASP A 262 -4.06 0.01 22.50
C ASP A 262 -4.00 0.92 21.26
N PHE A 263 -4.80 0.63 20.22
CA PHE A 263 -4.84 1.35 18.95
C PHE A 263 -6.26 1.91 18.68
N PRO A 264 -6.54 3.15 19.12
CA PRO A 264 -7.85 3.80 18.96
C PRO A 264 -8.33 3.90 17.50
N GLU A 265 -7.40 4.13 16.57
CA GLU A 265 -7.72 4.22 15.14
C GLU A 265 -8.22 2.88 14.58
N VAL A 266 -7.58 1.77 14.97
CA VAL A 266 -7.99 0.42 14.57
C VAL A 266 -9.34 0.07 15.19
N THR A 267 -9.52 0.30 16.49
CA THR A 267 -10.78 0.00 17.18
C THR A 267 -11.95 0.84 16.67
N SER A 268 -11.74 2.11 16.35
CA SER A 268 -12.73 2.96 15.67
C SER A 268 -13.10 2.38 14.31
N TRP A 269 -12.11 1.98 13.53
CA TRP A 269 -12.35 1.40 12.20
C TRP A 269 -13.05 0.04 12.23
N LEU A 270 -12.74 -0.81 13.22
CA LEU A 270 -13.46 -2.06 13.47
C LEU A 270 -14.94 -1.81 13.77
N GLY A 271 -15.27 -0.75 14.53
CA GLY A 271 -16.65 -0.31 14.73
C GLY A 271 -17.33 0.14 13.43
N GLU A 272 -16.59 0.79 12.53
CA GLU A 272 -17.11 1.14 11.20
C GLU A 272 -17.32 -0.11 10.31
N ILE A 273 -16.45 -1.11 10.39
CA ILE A 273 -16.63 -2.40 9.70
C ILE A 273 -17.94 -3.04 10.15
N GLN A 274 -18.23 -3.09 11.46
CA GLN A 274 -19.47 -3.66 11.96
C GLN A 274 -20.70 -3.03 11.29
N GLU A 275 -20.77 -1.70 11.27
CA GLU A 275 -21.90 -1.00 10.67
C GLU A 275 -21.94 -1.14 9.15
N GLU A 276 -20.79 -1.24 8.48
CA GLU A 276 -20.72 -1.47 7.03
C GLU A 276 -21.17 -2.89 6.65
N VAL A 277 -20.81 -3.91 7.43
CA VAL A 277 -21.30 -5.29 7.25
C VAL A 277 -22.83 -5.32 7.42
N ILE A 278 -23.35 -4.67 8.48
CA ILE A 278 -24.81 -4.55 8.72
C ILE A 278 -25.54 -3.75 7.64
N ARG A 279 -24.85 -2.81 6.99
CA ARG A 279 -25.41 -2.07 5.84
C ARG A 279 -25.48 -2.94 4.59
N ASN A 280 -24.53 -3.84 4.40
CA ASN A 280 -24.37 -4.66 3.19
C ASN A 280 -24.66 -6.16 3.43
N LEU A 281 -25.68 -6.48 4.24
CA LEU A 281 -26.06 -7.86 4.59
C LEU A 281 -26.27 -8.77 3.39
N ALA A 282 -26.78 -8.21 2.29
CA ALA A 282 -27.04 -8.95 1.06
C ALA A 282 -25.78 -9.62 0.50
N LEU A 283 -24.59 -9.02 0.68
CA LEU A 283 -23.33 -9.60 0.21
C LEU A 283 -23.00 -10.90 0.96
N PHE A 284 -23.19 -10.91 2.28
CA PHE A 284 -22.89 -12.06 3.13
C PHE A 284 -23.96 -13.16 3.07
N ARG A 285 -25.20 -12.81 2.70
CA ARG A 285 -26.28 -13.80 2.49
C ARG A 285 -26.12 -14.59 1.20
N ARG A 286 -25.54 -13.99 0.15
CA ARG A 286 -25.36 -14.64 -1.16
C ARG A 286 -24.29 -15.73 -1.17
N ALA A 287 -23.47 -15.81 -0.12
CA ALA A 287 -22.48 -16.87 0.06
C ALA A 287 -23.07 -18.30 0.08
N GLU A 288 -24.39 -18.44 0.23
CA GLU A 288 -25.07 -19.73 0.12
C GLU A 288 -25.18 -20.24 -1.33
N ASP A 289 -25.34 -19.34 -2.30
CA ASP A 289 -25.59 -19.71 -3.71
C ASP A 289 -24.27 -19.92 -4.50
N GLU A 290 -23.16 -19.43 -3.97
CA GLU A 290 -21.84 -19.47 -4.59
C GLU A 290 -20.84 -20.22 -3.70
N GLU A 291 -20.52 -21.48 -4.03
CA GLU A 291 -19.63 -22.37 -3.27
C GLU A 291 -18.15 -21.90 -3.18
N SER A 292 -17.81 -20.69 -3.63
CA SER A 292 -16.41 -20.24 -3.73
C SER A 292 -16.10 -18.85 -3.19
N LEU A 293 -17.00 -18.20 -2.44
CA LEU A 293 -16.70 -16.86 -1.89
C LEU A 293 -15.60 -16.93 -0.83
N SER A 294 -14.69 -15.97 -0.89
CA SER A 294 -13.51 -15.85 -0.06
C SER A 294 -13.23 -14.39 0.30
N ALA A 295 -12.39 -14.17 1.31
CA ALA A 295 -11.97 -12.81 1.68
C ALA A 295 -11.22 -12.07 0.54
N ASP A 296 -10.63 -12.82 -0.41
CA ASP A 296 -9.87 -12.28 -1.54
C ASP A 296 -10.76 -11.72 -2.67
N ASP A 297 -12.06 -12.05 -2.65
CA ASP A 297 -13.00 -11.59 -3.65
C ASP A 297 -13.18 -10.06 -3.58
N PRO A 298 -13.38 -9.40 -4.75
CA PRO A 298 -13.35 -7.92 -4.84
C PRO A 298 -14.36 -7.24 -3.92
N GLU A 299 -15.50 -7.89 -3.69
CA GLU A 299 -16.59 -7.36 -2.87
C GLU A 299 -16.17 -7.23 -1.40
N PHE A 300 -15.29 -8.13 -0.93
CA PHE A 300 -14.83 -8.21 0.46
C PHE A 300 -13.49 -7.53 0.72
N ARG A 301 -12.69 -7.22 -0.32
CA ARG A 301 -11.43 -6.46 -0.16
C ARG A 301 -11.58 -5.15 0.59
N ARG A 302 -12.77 -4.53 0.57
CA ARG A 302 -13.09 -3.32 1.36
C ARG A 302 -12.96 -3.50 2.88
N TYR A 303 -12.97 -4.73 3.37
CA TYR A 303 -12.77 -5.07 4.79
C TYR A 303 -11.31 -5.47 5.10
N SER A 304 -10.44 -5.52 4.08
CA SER A 304 -9.02 -5.85 4.24
C SER A 304 -8.16 -4.64 4.63
N VAL A 305 -6.88 -4.90 4.88
CA VAL A 305 -5.86 -3.88 5.11
C VAL A 305 -4.80 -4.01 4.03
N ASN A 306 -4.47 -2.89 3.38
CA ASN A 306 -3.33 -2.85 2.48
C ASN A 306 -2.07 -2.52 3.29
N VAL A 307 -1.25 -3.52 3.59
CA VAL A 307 0.06 -3.31 4.24
C VAL A 307 1.02 -2.75 3.19
N LEU A 308 1.23 -1.44 3.25
CA LEU A 308 2.04 -0.71 2.28
C LEU A 308 3.54 -0.89 2.56
N VAL A 309 3.94 -0.88 3.83
CA VAL A 309 5.31 -1.13 4.29
C VAL A 309 5.24 -2.04 5.51
N ASP A 310 5.96 -3.16 5.46
CA ASP A 310 6.10 -4.13 6.53
C ASP A 310 7.54 -4.14 7.05
N ASN A 311 7.71 -4.00 8.36
CA ASN A 311 8.99 -4.00 9.07
C ASN A 311 9.12 -5.15 10.08
N ALA A 312 8.32 -6.23 9.99
CA ALA A 312 8.33 -7.36 10.94
C ALA A 312 9.72 -7.98 11.17
N GLY A 313 10.55 -8.05 10.13
CA GLY A 313 11.89 -8.62 10.17
C GLY A 313 13.02 -7.61 10.36
N ALA A 314 12.70 -6.34 10.60
CA ALA A 314 13.71 -5.29 10.71
C ALA A 314 14.33 -5.26 12.12
N GLU A 315 15.66 -5.21 12.19
CA GLU A 315 16.41 -5.06 13.45
C GLU A 315 16.70 -3.59 13.81
N GLY A 316 16.55 -2.68 12.84
CA GLY A 316 16.76 -1.25 13.00
C GLY A 316 16.02 -0.44 11.94
N ALA A 317 16.35 0.85 11.82
CA ALA A 317 15.72 1.72 10.84
C ALA A 317 16.02 1.30 9.38
N PRO A 318 15.13 1.56 8.41
CA PRO A 318 15.36 1.17 7.03
C PRO A 318 16.46 2.02 6.38
N VAL A 319 17.30 1.39 5.54
CA VAL A 319 18.25 2.07 4.65
C VAL A 319 17.93 1.66 3.21
N ILE A 320 17.28 2.54 2.47
CA ILE A 320 16.83 2.27 1.11
C ILE A 320 17.72 3.03 0.12
N TYR A 321 18.25 2.31 -0.85
CA TYR A 321 18.88 2.89 -2.03
C TYR A 321 17.93 2.72 -3.22
N GLU A 322 17.52 3.82 -3.84
CA GLU A 322 16.70 3.80 -5.05
C GLU A 322 17.58 4.13 -6.26
N ASP A 323 17.87 3.09 -7.04
CA ASP A 323 18.76 3.17 -8.20
C ASP A 323 18.12 3.88 -9.39
N ASN A 324 16.78 3.81 -9.51
CA ASN A 324 16.02 4.42 -10.58
C ASN A 324 14.94 5.35 -10.00
N PRO A 325 15.33 6.58 -9.58
CA PRO A 325 14.46 7.50 -8.85
C PRO A 325 13.47 8.24 -9.78
N VAL A 326 12.72 7.50 -10.58
CA VAL A 326 11.57 8.04 -11.33
C VAL A 326 10.42 8.39 -10.37
N TYR A 327 9.51 9.26 -10.81
CA TYR A 327 8.40 9.76 -9.98
C TYR A 327 7.66 8.64 -9.24
N GLN A 328 7.17 7.63 -9.96
CA GLN A 328 6.41 6.51 -9.39
C GLN A 328 7.24 5.65 -8.43
N ASN A 329 8.53 5.46 -8.69
CA ASN A 329 9.40 4.69 -7.80
C ASN A 329 9.68 5.46 -6.51
N LEU A 330 9.70 6.79 -6.55
CA LEU A 330 9.95 7.62 -5.38
C LEU A 330 8.70 7.80 -4.52
N VAL A 331 7.59 8.23 -5.12
CA VAL A 331 6.35 8.53 -4.38
C VAL A 331 5.37 7.37 -4.31
N GLY A 332 5.53 6.30 -5.09
CA GLY A 332 4.55 5.22 -5.16
C GLY A 332 3.52 5.42 -6.28
N ARG A 333 2.60 4.47 -6.42
CA ARG A 333 1.62 4.46 -7.51
C ARG A 333 0.36 3.70 -7.14
N VAL A 334 -0.69 3.91 -7.92
CA VAL A 334 -1.92 3.12 -7.91
C VAL A 334 -1.90 2.22 -9.14
N GLU A 335 -2.01 0.91 -8.94
CA GLU A 335 -2.09 -0.06 -10.03
C GLU A 335 -3.55 -0.30 -10.45
N TYR A 336 -3.71 -0.76 -11.70
CA TYR A 336 -4.99 -1.06 -12.31
C TYR A 336 -4.98 -2.49 -12.83
N VAL A 337 -6.08 -3.20 -12.62
CA VAL A 337 -6.29 -4.55 -13.16
C VAL A 337 -7.36 -4.52 -14.23
N SER A 338 -7.15 -5.26 -15.32
CA SER A 338 -8.17 -5.40 -16.37
C SER A 338 -9.16 -6.50 -15.99
N ARG A 339 -10.42 -6.13 -15.81
CA ARG A 339 -11.55 -7.07 -15.64
C ARG A 339 -12.59 -6.80 -16.72
N MET A 340 -12.91 -7.84 -17.49
CA MET A 340 -13.89 -7.76 -18.59
C MET A 340 -13.66 -6.57 -19.55
N GLY A 341 -12.39 -6.19 -19.77
CA GLY A 341 -12.01 -5.07 -20.64
C GLY A 341 -12.12 -3.68 -20.02
N ALA A 342 -12.59 -3.56 -18.77
CA ALA A 342 -12.53 -2.33 -17.98
C ALA A 342 -11.29 -2.33 -17.07
N LEU A 343 -10.68 -1.16 -16.87
CA LEU A 343 -9.63 -0.99 -15.87
C LEU A 343 -10.27 -0.67 -14.53
N GLU A 344 -10.02 -1.52 -13.55
CA GLU A 344 -10.48 -1.36 -12.17
C GLU A 344 -9.30 -1.13 -11.24
N THR A 345 -9.54 -0.37 -10.17
CA THR A 345 -8.56 -0.15 -9.09
C THR A 345 -9.26 -0.15 -7.74
N ASP A 346 -8.52 -0.51 -6.70
CA ASP A 346 -8.96 -0.51 -5.31
C ASP A 346 -7.76 -0.17 -4.42
N PHE A 347 -7.99 0.15 -3.14
CA PHE A 347 -6.92 0.60 -2.24
C PHE A 347 -5.85 -0.46 -1.97
N THR A 348 -6.11 -1.75 -2.23
CA THR A 348 -5.10 -2.84 -2.13
C THR A 348 -4.09 -2.81 -3.27
N LEU A 349 -4.41 -2.10 -4.36
CA LEU A 349 -3.53 -1.89 -5.52
C LEU A 349 -2.61 -0.67 -5.38
N ILE A 350 -2.63 0.00 -4.23
CA ILE A 350 -1.68 1.06 -3.91
C ILE A 350 -0.32 0.42 -3.59
N LYS A 351 0.74 0.88 -4.28
CA LYS A 351 2.12 0.38 -4.11
C LYS A 351 3.05 1.44 -3.52
N PRO A 352 3.94 1.06 -2.58
CA PRO A 352 4.87 1.99 -1.95
C PRO A 352 5.93 2.51 -2.93
N GLY A 353 6.29 3.77 -2.75
CA GLY A 353 7.54 4.34 -3.28
C GLY A 353 8.72 4.17 -2.34
N ALA A 354 9.90 4.60 -2.76
CA ALA A 354 11.12 4.61 -1.97
C ALA A 354 11.01 5.51 -0.73
N LEU A 355 10.27 6.63 -0.82
CA LEU A 355 9.97 7.48 0.34
C LEU A 355 9.15 6.74 1.40
N HIS A 356 8.23 5.87 0.98
CA HIS A 356 7.45 5.05 1.89
C HIS A 356 8.34 4.01 2.58
N ARG A 357 9.11 3.26 1.79
CA ARG A 357 9.99 2.20 2.31
C ARG A 357 11.11 2.73 3.22
N ALA A 358 11.58 3.95 2.98
CA ALA A 358 12.65 4.58 3.77
C ALA A 358 12.13 5.31 5.02
N ASN A 359 10.81 5.36 5.24
CA ASN A 359 10.22 6.12 6.32
C ASN A 359 10.68 5.60 7.70
N GLY A 360 11.01 6.49 8.62
CA GLY A 360 11.65 6.16 9.90
C GLY A 360 13.17 5.96 9.82
N GLY A 361 13.76 6.03 8.63
CA GLY A 361 15.18 5.75 8.39
C GLY A 361 15.82 6.67 7.35
N TYR A 362 16.44 6.06 6.33
CA TYR A 362 17.35 6.73 5.41
C TYR A 362 17.08 6.35 3.96
N LEU A 363 17.08 7.36 3.08
CA LEU A 363 16.95 7.22 1.64
C LEU A 363 18.23 7.73 0.96
N LEU A 364 18.92 6.84 0.24
CA LEU A 364 20.10 7.13 -0.56
C LEU A 364 19.71 7.24 -2.04
N LEU A 365 20.08 8.34 -2.69
CA LEU A 365 19.81 8.60 -4.11
C LEU A 365 21.05 9.11 -4.83
N ASP A 366 21.16 8.80 -6.12
CA ASP A 366 22.08 9.49 -7.02
C ASP A 366 21.49 10.82 -7.47
N ALA A 367 22.22 11.91 -7.24
CA ALA A 367 21.77 13.25 -7.62
C ALA A 367 21.61 13.37 -9.15
N GLU A 368 22.55 12.82 -9.92
CA GLU A 368 22.52 12.84 -11.40
C GLU A 368 21.24 12.16 -11.91
N LYS A 369 20.98 10.91 -11.50
CA LYS A 369 19.79 10.15 -11.93
C LYS A 369 18.47 10.77 -11.48
N LEU A 370 18.46 11.40 -10.31
CA LEU A 370 17.29 12.10 -9.79
C LEU A 370 16.97 13.33 -10.66
N LEU A 371 17.98 14.07 -11.10
CA LEU A 371 17.81 15.27 -11.92
C LEU A 371 17.53 14.97 -13.39
N GLU A 372 17.93 13.79 -13.89
CA GLU A 372 17.44 13.26 -15.17
C GLU A 372 15.91 13.11 -15.19
N ASN A 373 15.27 13.05 -14.01
CA ASN A 373 13.83 12.96 -13.83
C ASN A 373 13.27 14.19 -13.09
N PRO A 374 13.05 15.33 -13.77
CA PRO A 374 12.68 16.60 -13.12
C PRO A 374 11.43 16.51 -12.22
N LEU A 375 10.44 15.70 -12.61
CA LEU A 375 9.23 15.49 -11.81
C LEU A 375 9.51 14.77 -10.49
N ALA A 376 10.49 13.87 -10.46
CA ALA A 376 10.91 13.19 -9.23
C ALA A 376 11.65 14.14 -8.29
N TRP A 377 12.49 15.05 -8.82
CA TRP A 377 13.12 16.11 -8.03
C TRP A 377 12.08 17.02 -7.36
N GLU A 378 11.08 17.48 -8.12
CA GLU A 378 10.00 18.30 -7.59
C GLU A 378 9.14 17.54 -6.56
N ALA A 379 8.87 16.25 -6.81
CA ALA A 379 8.16 15.41 -5.86
C ALA A 379 8.93 15.25 -4.54
N LEU A 380 10.25 15.04 -4.60
CA LEU A 380 11.10 14.95 -3.43
C LEU A 380 11.06 16.24 -2.61
N LYS A 381 11.27 17.39 -3.27
CA LYS A 381 11.22 18.70 -2.60
C LYS A 381 9.87 18.94 -1.93
N ARG A 382 8.77 18.62 -2.62
CA ARG A 382 7.41 18.73 -2.07
C ARG A 382 7.24 17.85 -0.85
N ALA A 383 7.68 16.60 -0.91
CA ALA A 383 7.57 15.66 0.20
C ALA A 383 8.38 16.12 1.42
N LEU A 384 9.63 16.55 1.22
CA LEU A 384 10.49 17.06 2.30
C LEU A 384 9.96 18.36 2.93
N ARG A 385 9.37 19.25 2.12
CA ARG A 385 8.78 20.51 2.60
C ARG A 385 7.50 20.27 3.39
N ALA A 386 6.60 19.44 2.86
CA ALA A 386 5.31 19.14 3.48
C ALA A 386 5.42 18.12 4.62
N ARG A 387 6.52 17.35 4.66
CA ARG A 387 6.74 16.20 5.55
C ARG A 387 5.67 15.12 5.43
N GLU A 388 5.18 14.96 4.21
CA GLU A 388 4.24 13.91 3.84
C GLU A 388 4.53 13.47 2.41
N VAL A 389 4.27 12.21 2.10
CA VAL A 389 4.32 11.69 0.74
C VAL A 389 2.89 11.50 0.24
N ARG A 390 2.64 11.98 -0.99
CA ARG A 390 1.34 11.92 -1.65
C ARG A 390 1.46 11.01 -2.87
N ILE A 391 0.62 10.00 -2.93
CA ILE A 391 0.50 9.15 -4.11
C ILE A 391 -0.48 9.85 -5.05
N GLU A 392 0.05 10.42 -6.12
CA GLU A 392 -0.73 11.17 -7.11
C GLU A 392 -0.45 10.60 -8.50
N SER A 393 -1.50 10.40 -9.31
CA SER A 393 -1.33 9.99 -10.70
C SER A 393 -0.82 11.17 -11.53
N LEU A 394 0.33 10.98 -12.19
CA LEU A 394 0.87 11.96 -13.12
C LEU A 394 -0.05 12.19 -14.33
N GLU A 395 -0.76 11.15 -14.78
CA GLU A 395 -1.71 11.24 -15.87
C GLU A 395 -2.89 12.15 -15.51
N TYR A 396 -3.33 12.10 -14.25
CA TYR A 396 -4.35 13.00 -13.74
C TYR A 396 -3.84 14.44 -13.61
N GLN A 397 -2.63 14.63 -13.05
CA GLN A 397 -2.00 15.97 -12.96
C GLN A 397 -1.79 16.62 -14.33
N LEU A 398 -1.46 15.83 -15.35
CA LEU A 398 -1.27 16.29 -16.73
C LEU A 398 -2.59 16.37 -17.53
N GLY A 399 -3.73 16.02 -16.92
CA GLY A 399 -5.05 16.04 -17.58
C GLY A 399 -5.22 15.00 -18.69
N LEU A 400 -4.40 13.96 -18.69
CA LEU A 400 -4.36 12.89 -19.69
C LEU A 400 -5.25 11.69 -19.34
N ALA A 401 -5.62 11.55 -18.07
CA ALA A 401 -6.53 10.49 -17.60
C ALA A 401 -8.00 10.94 -17.62
N SER A 402 -8.88 10.06 -18.10
CA SER A 402 -10.34 10.22 -18.08
C SER A 402 -11.03 9.47 -16.92
N THR A 403 -10.27 8.73 -16.12
CA THR A 403 -10.77 7.90 -15.01
C THR A 403 -10.51 8.56 -13.66
N ILE A 404 -11.47 8.42 -12.74
CA ILE A 404 -11.32 8.84 -11.34
C ILE A 404 -10.28 7.90 -10.70
N SER A 405 -9.15 8.45 -10.27
CA SER A 405 -8.10 7.70 -9.57
C SER A 405 -8.34 7.74 -8.06
N LEU A 406 -7.71 6.83 -7.33
CA LEU A 406 -7.66 6.90 -5.88
C LEU A 406 -6.82 8.11 -5.45
N GLU A 407 -7.24 8.76 -4.38
CA GLU A 407 -6.51 9.82 -3.69
C GLU A 407 -6.26 9.40 -2.23
N PRO A 408 -5.28 8.51 -1.99
CA PRO A 408 -4.97 8.04 -0.64
C PRO A 408 -4.61 9.20 0.28
N GLU A 409 -4.95 9.05 1.56
CA GLU A 409 -4.52 10.01 2.58
C GLU A 409 -2.99 10.14 2.57
N PRO A 410 -2.43 11.37 2.55
CA PRO A 410 -0.98 11.58 2.57
C PRO A 410 -0.33 10.90 3.78
N MET A 411 0.77 10.19 3.56
CA MET A 411 1.50 9.53 4.63
C MET A 411 2.57 10.48 5.20
N PRO A 412 2.57 10.80 6.51
CA PRO A 412 3.64 11.57 7.12
C PRO A 412 5.01 10.90 6.94
N ILE A 413 6.04 11.68 6.63
CA ILE A 413 7.41 11.18 6.48
C ILE A 413 8.35 11.74 7.55
N ASP A 414 9.13 10.85 8.15
CA ASP A 414 10.26 11.13 9.02
C ASP A 414 11.46 10.30 8.55
N LEU A 415 12.21 10.83 7.58
CA LEU A 415 13.38 10.17 7.02
C LEU A 415 14.47 11.16 6.66
N LYS A 416 15.68 10.64 6.53
CA LYS A 416 16.86 11.40 6.09
C LYS A 416 17.23 11.03 4.67
N VAL A 417 17.32 12.04 3.82
CA VAL A 417 17.78 11.85 2.44
C VAL A 417 19.29 12.12 2.36
N VAL A 418 20.00 11.25 1.68
CA VAL A 418 21.40 11.46 1.30
C VAL A 418 21.51 11.39 -0.21
N LEU A 419 21.92 12.50 -0.82
CA LEU A 419 22.25 12.55 -2.23
C LEU A 419 23.74 12.27 -2.42
N VAL A 420 24.09 11.47 -3.43
CA VAL A 420 25.47 11.28 -3.87
C VAL A 420 25.58 11.85 -5.28
N GLY A 421 26.56 12.73 -5.51
CA GLY A 421 26.75 13.37 -6.81
C GLY A 421 28.04 14.17 -6.85
N ASP A 422 28.53 14.57 -8.01
CA ASP A 422 29.79 15.30 -8.09
C ASP A 422 29.73 16.71 -7.42
N ARG A 423 30.90 17.36 -7.28
CA ARG A 423 30.97 18.69 -6.67
C ARG A 423 30.34 19.77 -7.53
N PHE A 424 30.45 19.65 -8.85
CA PHE A 424 29.98 20.67 -9.76
C PHE A 424 28.46 20.79 -9.64
N LEU A 425 27.76 19.65 -9.68
CA LEU A 425 26.33 19.52 -9.51
C LEU A 425 25.84 20.07 -8.16
N PHE A 426 26.57 19.84 -7.08
CA PHE A 426 26.26 20.42 -5.77
C PHE A 426 26.19 21.96 -5.82
N TYR A 427 27.21 22.58 -6.42
CA TYR A 427 27.27 24.04 -6.52
C TYR A 427 26.24 24.60 -7.50
N GLU A 428 25.92 23.90 -8.59
CA GLU A 428 24.83 24.27 -9.48
C GLU A 428 23.48 24.25 -8.76
N LEU A 429 23.16 23.17 -8.05
CA LEU A 429 21.92 23.09 -7.27
C LEU A 429 21.84 24.20 -6.21
N LYS A 430 22.96 24.51 -5.56
CA LYS A 430 23.02 25.57 -4.55
C LYS A 430 22.75 26.95 -5.12
N GLU A 431 23.21 27.22 -6.34
CA GLU A 431 23.06 28.52 -7.00
C GLU A 431 21.69 28.67 -7.67
N PHE A 432 21.21 27.62 -8.35
CA PHE A 432 20.02 27.70 -9.20
C PHE A 432 18.73 27.20 -8.54
N ASP A 433 18.81 26.39 -7.48
CA ASP A 433 17.63 25.93 -6.72
C ASP A 433 17.64 26.51 -5.29
N PRO A 434 16.84 27.55 -5.01
CA PRO A 434 16.81 28.18 -3.69
C PRO A 434 16.27 27.25 -2.59
N GLU A 435 15.48 26.24 -2.94
CA GLU A 435 14.96 25.26 -1.97
C GLU A 435 16.03 24.22 -1.60
N PHE A 436 17.03 23.98 -2.46
CA PHE A 436 18.09 22.99 -2.20
C PHE A 436 18.83 23.26 -0.90
N SER A 437 19.31 24.50 -0.70
CA SER A 437 20.04 24.89 0.52
C SER A 437 19.19 24.84 1.79
N LEU A 438 17.85 24.92 1.65
CA LEU A 438 16.93 24.78 2.79
C LEU A 438 16.80 23.32 3.22
N GLN A 439 16.89 22.39 2.27
CA GLN A 439 16.68 20.96 2.49
C GLN A 439 17.98 20.18 2.72
N PHE A 440 19.10 20.61 2.14
CA PHE A 440 20.41 19.93 2.17
C PHE A 440 21.49 20.81 2.80
N LYS A 441 21.44 20.97 4.12
CA LYS A 441 22.38 21.81 4.88
C LYS A 441 23.74 21.15 5.12
N VAL A 442 23.83 19.83 5.03
CA VAL A 442 25.05 19.08 5.35
C VAL A 442 25.75 18.66 4.07
N ALA A 443 26.97 19.14 3.90
CA ALA A 443 27.85 18.85 2.78
C ALA A 443 28.98 17.93 3.24
N ALA A 444 29.02 16.70 2.73
CA ALA A 444 30.08 15.74 2.98
C ALA A 444 31.00 15.70 1.76
N ASP A 445 32.16 16.35 1.85
CA ASP A 445 33.10 16.56 0.74
C ASP A 445 34.27 15.57 0.80
N PHE A 446 34.31 14.61 -0.13
CA PHE A 446 35.28 13.52 -0.17
C PHE A 446 36.63 13.94 -0.70
N SER A 447 37.66 13.87 0.14
CA SER A 447 39.03 14.20 -0.24
C SER A 447 39.52 13.32 -1.40
N GLU A 448 40.09 13.94 -2.43
CA GLU A 448 40.77 13.24 -3.53
C GLU A 448 42.27 13.10 -3.29
N GLU A 449 42.79 13.92 -2.37
CA GLU A 449 44.19 13.99 -2.04
C GLU A 449 44.42 13.56 -0.60
N LEU A 450 45.55 12.90 -0.40
CA LEU A 450 46.01 12.49 0.92
C LEU A 450 47.40 13.11 1.15
N PRO A 451 47.63 13.79 2.29
CA PRO A 451 48.95 14.29 2.62
C PRO A 451 49.96 13.13 2.63
N ARG A 452 51.03 13.24 1.85
CA ARG A 452 52.03 12.18 1.80
C ARG A 452 52.88 12.20 3.07
N GLY A 453 52.79 11.13 3.86
CA GLY A 453 53.57 10.92 5.08
C GLY A 453 53.67 9.43 5.41
N ARG A 454 54.60 9.05 6.30
CA ARG A 454 54.86 7.62 6.61
C ARG A 454 53.61 6.85 7.06
N GLU A 455 52.76 7.48 7.88
CA GLU A 455 51.50 6.88 8.34
C GLU A 455 50.56 6.64 7.17
N ASN A 456 50.33 7.65 6.34
CA ASN A 456 49.47 7.59 5.16
C ASN A 456 49.98 6.62 4.08
N GLU A 457 51.29 6.49 3.92
CA GLU A 457 51.91 5.47 3.06
C GLU A 457 51.61 4.04 3.58
N HIS A 458 51.67 3.83 4.90
CA HIS A 458 51.30 2.55 5.52
C HIS A 458 49.80 2.27 5.41
N TYR A 459 48.94 3.26 5.68
CA TYR A 459 47.49 3.14 5.49
C TYR A 459 47.14 2.82 4.02
N TYR A 460 47.81 3.43 3.05
CA TYR A 460 47.60 3.13 1.64
C TYR A 460 47.94 1.66 1.31
N ALA A 461 49.01 1.11 1.90
CA ALA A 461 49.34 -0.30 1.76
C ALA A 461 48.25 -1.22 2.36
N ARG A 462 47.69 -0.86 3.52
CA ARG A 462 46.55 -1.58 4.13
C ARG A 462 45.27 -1.46 3.31
N MET A 463 45.03 -0.33 2.65
CA MET A 463 43.91 -0.15 1.72
C MET A 463 44.03 -1.13 0.54
N LEU A 464 45.22 -1.26 -0.04
CA LEU A 464 45.48 -2.24 -1.10
C LEU A 464 45.27 -3.68 -0.63
N ALA A 465 45.69 -4.02 0.60
CA ALA A 465 45.40 -5.31 1.23
C ALA A 465 43.89 -5.56 1.35
N SER A 466 43.13 -4.53 1.74
CA SER A 466 41.67 -4.58 1.89
C SER A 466 40.96 -4.81 0.55
N LEU A 467 41.37 -4.10 -0.50
CA LEU A 467 40.85 -4.28 -1.85
C LEU A 467 41.15 -5.68 -2.38
N HIS A 468 42.37 -6.19 -2.17
CA HIS A 468 42.75 -7.54 -2.57
C HIS A 468 41.87 -8.59 -1.87
N LYS A 469 41.65 -8.46 -0.56
CA LYS A 469 40.78 -9.37 0.20
C LYS A 469 39.33 -9.32 -0.29
N ARG A 470 38.75 -8.12 -0.46
CA ARG A 470 37.38 -7.95 -0.99
C ARG A 470 37.20 -8.60 -2.36
N VAL A 471 38.12 -8.38 -3.29
CA VAL A 471 38.09 -8.99 -4.63
C VAL A 471 38.22 -10.51 -4.53
N PHE A 472 39.09 -11.01 -3.66
CA PHE A 472 39.29 -12.45 -3.46
C PHE A 472 38.05 -13.14 -2.87
N ASP A 473 37.38 -12.50 -1.90
CA ASP A 473 36.14 -12.99 -1.30
C ASP A 473 35.00 -12.99 -2.32
N LEU A 474 34.84 -11.91 -3.11
CA LEU A 474 33.91 -11.85 -4.23
C LEU A 474 34.13 -13.00 -5.23
N VAL A 475 35.37 -13.27 -5.62
CA VAL A 475 35.71 -14.34 -6.58
C VAL A 475 35.48 -15.74 -5.99
N LYS A 476 35.67 -15.92 -4.68
CA LYS A 476 35.34 -17.18 -3.99
C LYS A 476 33.85 -17.47 -4.00
N ASP A 477 33.01 -16.48 -3.75
CA ASP A 477 31.54 -16.64 -3.75
C ASP A 477 31.01 -17.01 -5.14
N PHE A 478 31.61 -16.49 -6.22
CA PHE A 478 31.32 -16.93 -7.59
C PHE A 478 31.84 -18.34 -7.93
N GLY A 479 32.83 -18.84 -7.19
CA GLY A 479 33.40 -20.19 -7.35
C GLY A 479 32.61 -21.31 -6.66
N THR A 480 31.65 -20.97 -5.80
CA THR A 480 30.90 -21.93 -4.97
C THR A 480 29.42 -22.08 -5.31
N SER A 481 28.90 -21.45 -6.37
CA SER A 481 27.54 -21.76 -6.84
C SER A 481 27.54 -23.14 -7.54
N GLU A 482 27.04 -24.16 -6.84
CA GLU A 482 26.75 -25.47 -7.44
C GLU A 482 25.86 -25.29 -8.67
N SER A 483 26.35 -25.79 -9.81
CA SER A 483 25.58 -25.84 -11.05
C SER A 483 24.50 -26.94 -10.92
N PRO A 484 23.24 -26.69 -11.30
CA PRO A 484 22.24 -27.75 -11.32
C PRO A 484 22.63 -28.75 -12.41
N LYS A 485 22.71 -30.03 -12.03
CA LYS A 485 23.01 -31.16 -12.92
C LYS A 485 22.08 -31.12 -14.14
N SER A 486 22.63 -30.80 -15.31
CA SER A 486 21.95 -30.97 -16.58
C SER A 486 22.66 -32.04 -17.43
N THR A 487 21.83 -32.92 -17.96
CA THR A 487 22.15 -34.09 -18.78
C THR A 487 22.88 -33.73 -20.06
N ARG A 488 23.84 -34.58 -20.44
CA ARG A 488 24.63 -34.53 -21.67
C ARG A 488 23.76 -34.29 -22.91
N SER A 489 24.12 -33.27 -23.68
CA SER A 489 23.91 -33.20 -25.12
C SER A 489 25.02 -32.34 -25.73
N SER A 490 25.64 -32.89 -26.77
CA SER A 490 26.81 -32.38 -27.46
C SER A 490 26.50 -31.15 -28.30
N THR A 491 27.14 -30.01 -28.03
CA THR A 491 27.60 -29.09 -29.09
C THR A 491 28.73 -28.20 -28.57
N THR A 492 29.75 -28.08 -29.42
CA THR A 492 30.95 -27.27 -29.35
C THR A 492 30.70 -25.87 -28.78
N HIS A 493 31.46 -25.40 -27.78
CA HIS A 493 31.95 -24.01 -27.65
C HIS A 493 33.03 -23.89 -26.55
N TRP A 494 33.93 -22.95 -26.80
CA TRP A 494 35.16 -22.57 -26.08
C TRP A 494 35.02 -22.41 -24.55
N CYS A 495 36.05 -22.82 -23.79
CA CYS A 495 36.25 -22.54 -22.36
C CYS A 495 37.72 -22.10 -22.12
N PRO A 496 38.00 -20.89 -21.58
CA PRO A 496 39.33 -20.56 -21.07
C PRO A 496 39.35 -20.75 -19.55
N GLY A 497 40.03 -21.79 -19.07
CA GLY A 497 40.09 -22.09 -17.65
C GLY A 497 40.94 -23.31 -17.34
N ARG A 498 42.26 -23.20 -17.54
CA ARG A 498 43.23 -24.08 -16.88
C ARG A 498 44.36 -23.23 -16.28
N PRO A 499 44.72 -23.45 -15.00
CA PRO A 499 45.86 -22.78 -14.39
C PRO A 499 47.13 -23.37 -15.01
N GLY A 500 47.87 -22.53 -15.75
CA GLY A 500 49.12 -22.94 -16.43
C GLY A 500 49.40 -22.28 -17.78
N HIS A 501 48.59 -21.32 -18.26
CA HIS A 501 48.84 -20.65 -19.53
C HIS A 501 49.86 -19.49 -19.41
N PRO A 502 50.85 -19.34 -20.31
CA PRO A 502 51.93 -18.34 -20.19
C PRO A 502 51.52 -16.87 -20.31
N ALA A 503 50.22 -16.58 -20.50
CA ALA A 503 49.70 -15.22 -20.67
C ALA A 503 49.43 -14.48 -19.34
N PHE A 504 49.62 -15.15 -18.19
CA PHE A 504 49.40 -14.57 -16.85
C PHE A 504 50.67 -13.96 -16.21
N ARG A 505 51.70 -13.66 -17.02
CA ARG A 505 52.90 -12.93 -16.58
C ARG A 505 53.12 -11.71 -17.47
N HIS A 506 52.31 -10.66 -17.29
CA HIS A 506 52.72 -9.27 -17.54
C HIS A 506 51.68 -8.28 -17.01
N ASN A 507 52.15 -7.14 -16.51
CA ASN A 507 51.46 -6.08 -15.75
C ASN A 507 51.27 -6.47 -14.27
N ILE A 508 52.10 -6.01 -13.33
CA ILE A 508 52.34 -4.60 -12.96
C ILE A 508 53.84 -4.39 -12.71
N ALA A 509 54.58 -4.03 -13.76
CA ALA A 509 55.95 -3.49 -13.65
C ALA A 509 56.19 -2.34 -14.66
N SER A 510 55.15 -1.94 -15.40
CA SER A 510 55.18 -0.97 -16.50
C SER A 510 54.57 0.38 -16.13
N SER A 511 53.93 0.53 -14.97
CA SER A 511 53.35 1.80 -14.50
C SER A 511 54.30 2.64 -13.62
N LEU A 512 55.54 2.20 -13.39
CA LEU A 512 56.55 2.93 -12.61
C LEU A 512 57.85 3.27 -13.37
N ARG A 513 57.84 3.19 -14.70
CA ARG A 513 58.94 3.71 -15.53
C ARG A 513 58.37 4.51 -16.68
N LEU A 514 58.21 5.82 -16.48
CA LEU A 514 58.28 6.84 -17.54
C LEU A 514 58.33 8.21 -16.86
N HIS A 515 59.55 8.74 -16.67
CA HIS A 515 60.00 10.11 -16.93
C HIS A 515 61.37 10.30 -16.27
N THR A 516 62.40 9.74 -16.91
CA THR A 516 63.75 10.33 -16.88
C THR A 516 63.89 11.12 -18.17
N GLY A 517 63.66 12.43 -18.08
CA GLY A 517 64.38 13.40 -18.88
C GLY A 517 65.56 13.88 -18.05
#